data_AF-W4FK67-F1
#
_entry.id   AF-W4FK67-F1
#
_cell.length_a   1.000
_cell.length_b   1.000
_cell.length_c   1.000
_cell.angle_alpha   90.00
_cell.angle_beta   90.00
_cell.angle_gamma   90.00
#
_symmetry.space_group_name_H-M   'P 1'
#
loop_
_entity.id
_entity.type
_entity.pdbx_description
1 polymer ?
#
loop_
_entity_poly.entity_id
_entity_poly.type
_entity_poly.pdbx_seq_one_letter_code
_entity_poly.pdbx_strand_id
1 'polypeptide(L)'
;MNDDEVTLELDFDHDALAKTPKRTPLWDDDGVAALFRLRYKSQLSARFYSKNNADKKTAYVMLAAELSVATEKEYSVTQVQDKFAKMKSAWALSKPSNAIKTGNTPSAPLPPHYDPFKDSLGRLLNSLRI
;
A
#
# COMPACT_ATOMS: atom_id res chain seq x y z
N MET A 1 -19.21 65.92 29.86
CA MET A 1 -19.13 65.00 28.71
C MET A 1 -18.10 63.97 29.11
N ASN A 2 -18.57 62.76 29.41
CA ASN A 2 -17.78 61.67 29.96
C ASN A 2 -16.78 61.13 28.94
N ASP A 3 -15.75 60.55 29.53
CA ASP A 3 -14.54 59.96 28.99
C ASP A 3 -14.79 58.70 28.13
N ASP A 4 -13.65 58.20 27.63
CA ASP A 4 -13.38 56.81 27.28
C ASP A 4 -13.56 56.38 25.81
N GLU A 5 -12.39 56.37 25.16
CA GLU A 5 -11.94 55.47 24.11
C GLU A 5 -12.65 54.10 24.14
N VAL A 6 -13.57 53.90 23.22
CA VAL A 6 -14.19 52.58 22.99
C VAL A 6 -13.15 51.70 22.31
N THR A 7 -12.44 50.92 23.13
CA THR A 7 -11.75 49.70 22.71
C THR A 7 -12.72 48.83 21.92
N LEU A 8 -12.46 48.66 20.63
CA LEU A 8 -13.09 47.62 19.83
C LEU A 8 -12.60 46.28 20.38
N GLU A 9 -13.34 45.71 21.33
CA GLU A 9 -13.18 44.30 21.68
C GLU A 9 -13.44 43.49 20.42
N LEU A 10 -12.36 42.91 19.89
CA LEU A 10 -12.42 41.85 18.91
C LEU A 10 -13.02 40.65 19.62
N ASP A 11 -14.33 40.49 19.49
CA ASP A 11 -15.04 39.27 19.82
C ASP A 11 -14.49 38.16 18.91
N PHE A 12 -13.40 37.53 19.36
CA PHE A 12 -12.93 36.28 18.79
C PHE A 12 -13.97 35.22 19.15
N ASP A 13 -15.00 35.09 18.31
CA ASP A 13 -15.82 33.89 18.21
C ASP A 13 -14.90 32.73 17.81
N HIS A 14 -14.26 32.16 18.81
CA HIS A 14 -13.28 31.09 18.69
C HIS A 14 -13.98 29.72 18.65
N ASP A 15 -15.05 29.58 17.86
CA ASP A 15 -15.71 28.28 17.64
C ASP A 15 -16.25 28.10 16.21
N ALA A 16 -15.58 28.71 15.23
CA ALA A 16 -15.60 28.16 13.88
C ALA A 16 -14.65 26.95 13.86
N LEU A 17 -15.09 25.84 14.45
CA LEU A 17 -14.49 24.52 14.25
C LEU A 17 -14.46 24.26 12.74
N ALA A 18 -13.36 24.64 12.11
CA ALA A 18 -13.04 24.36 10.72
C ALA A 18 -13.05 22.85 10.56
N LYS A 19 -14.23 22.30 10.28
CA LYS A 19 -14.47 20.91 9.96
C LYS A 19 -13.81 20.71 8.61
N THR A 20 -12.49 20.48 8.63
CA THR A 20 -11.73 20.11 7.45
C THR A 20 -12.55 19.02 6.75
N PRO A 21 -12.95 19.22 5.47
CA PRO A 21 -13.78 18.24 4.80
C PRO A 21 -12.99 16.94 4.82
N LYS A 22 -13.51 15.94 5.56
CA LYS A 22 -12.90 14.61 5.65
C LYS A 22 -12.73 14.14 4.21
N ARG A 23 -11.49 14.13 3.72
CA ARG A 23 -11.19 13.70 2.35
C ARG A 23 -11.65 12.26 2.24
N THR A 24 -12.79 12.04 1.59
CA THR A 24 -13.26 10.70 1.28
C THR A 24 -12.19 10.05 0.40
N PRO A 25 -11.64 8.89 0.80
CA PRO A 25 -10.65 8.21 -0.02
C PRO A 25 -11.19 7.98 -1.45
N LEU A 26 -10.34 8.18 -2.45
CA LEU A 26 -10.71 7.88 -3.84
C LEU A 26 -11.05 6.39 -4.04
N TRP A 27 -10.45 5.52 -3.23
CA TRP A 27 -10.64 4.08 -3.26
C TRP A 27 -11.19 3.59 -1.93
N ASP A 28 -12.48 3.30 -1.92
CA ASP A 28 -13.23 2.58 -0.89
C ASP A 28 -13.24 1.06 -1.16
N ASP A 29 -13.65 0.27 -0.18
CA ASP A 29 -13.64 -1.20 -0.28
C ASP A 29 -14.58 -1.70 -1.39
N ASP A 30 -15.76 -1.08 -1.56
CA ASP A 30 -16.70 -1.43 -2.63
C ASP A 30 -16.12 -1.10 -4.01
N GLY A 31 -15.50 0.07 -4.16
CA GLY A 31 -14.78 0.44 -5.39
C GLY A 31 -13.65 -0.52 -5.74
N VAL A 32 -12.88 -0.97 -4.74
CA VAL A 32 -11.82 -1.97 -4.96
C VAL A 32 -12.43 -3.34 -5.31
N ALA A 33 -13.50 -3.78 -4.64
CA ALA A 33 -14.18 -5.04 -4.93
C ALA A 33 -14.76 -5.05 -6.35
N ALA A 34 -15.41 -3.97 -6.77
CA ALA A 34 -15.92 -3.78 -8.13
C ALA A 34 -14.79 -3.83 -9.17
N LEU A 35 -13.67 -3.16 -8.90
CA LEU A 35 -12.48 -3.17 -9.76
C LEU A 35 -11.95 -4.60 -9.99
N PHE A 36 -11.84 -5.41 -8.94
CA PHE A 36 -11.40 -6.81 -9.06
C PHE A 36 -12.42 -7.67 -9.81
N ARG A 37 -13.71 -7.51 -9.52
CA ARG A 37 -14.79 -8.22 -10.22
C ARG A 37 -14.74 -7.97 -11.72
N LEU A 38 -14.66 -6.71 -12.13
CA LEU A 38 -14.61 -6.33 -13.55
C LEU A 38 -13.32 -6.80 -14.23
N ARG A 39 -12.18 -6.74 -13.53
CA ARG A 39 -10.89 -7.16 -14.09
C ARG A 39 -10.77 -8.66 -14.34
N TYR A 40 -11.36 -9.50 -13.50
CA TYR A 40 -11.11 -10.95 -13.50
C TYR A 40 -12.34 -11.83 -13.71
N LYS A 41 -13.55 -11.34 -13.39
CA LYS A 41 -14.80 -12.13 -13.43
C LYS A 41 -15.83 -11.62 -14.44
N SER A 42 -15.61 -10.47 -15.07
CA SER A 42 -16.47 -9.92 -16.14
C SER A 42 -16.04 -10.44 -17.52
N GLN A 43 -16.90 -10.26 -18.53
CA GLN A 43 -16.56 -10.42 -19.95
C GLN A 43 -15.35 -9.56 -20.38
N LEU A 44 -15.11 -8.46 -19.67
CA LEU A 44 -13.94 -7.60 -19.91
C LEU A 44 -12.60 -8.31 -19.63
N SER A 45 -12.59 -9.33 -18.78
CA SER A 45 -11.39 -10.07 -18.37
C SER A 45 -10.60 -10.62 -19.55
N ALA A 46 -11.27 -11.19 -20.56
CA ALA A 46 -10.66 -11.81 -21.73
C ALA A 46 -9.74 -10.83 -22.49
N ARG A 47 -10.13 -9.55 -22.58
CA ARG A 47 -9.36 -8.52 -23.31
C ARG A 47 -8.01 -8.23 -22.67
N PHE A 48 -7.91 -8.35 -21.34
CA PHE A 48 -6.65 -8.13 -20.63
C PHE A 48 -5.62 -9.24 -20.87
N TYR A 49 -6.05 -10.42 -21.31
CA TYR A 49 -5.17 -11.53 -21.68
C TYR A 49 -4.77 -11.52 -23.17
N SER A 50 -5.29 -10.56 -23.96
CA SER A 50 -4.90 -10.40 -25.37
C SER A 50 -3.40 -10.13 -25.49
N LYS A 51 -2.76 -10.61 -26.56
CA LYS A 51 -1.37 -10.26 -26.89
C LYS A 51 -1.28 -8.85 -27.51
N ASN A 52 -2.39 -8.30 -27.99
CA ASN A 52 -2.45 -6.99 -28.60
C ASN A 52 -2.49 -5.88 -27.54
N ASN A 53 -1.56 -4.93 -27.63
CA ASN A 53 -1.49 -3.78 -26.72
C ASN A 53 -2.66 -2.80 -26.90
N ALA A 54 -3.25 -2.70 -28.10
CA ALA A 54 -4.43 -1.88 -28.35
C ALA A 54 -5.64 -2.43 -27.55
N ASP A 55 -5.87 -3.75 -27.60
CA ASP A 55 -6.94 -4.40 -26.84
C ASP A 55 -6.79 -4.17 -25.35
N LYS A 56 -5.56 -4.21 -24.82
CA LYS A 56 -5.29 -3.90 -23.41
C LYS A 56 -5.62 -2.46 -23.07
N LYS A 57 -5.26 -1.50 -23.94
CA LYS A 57 -5.61 -0.08 -23.73
C LYS A 57 -7.12 0.10 -23.73
N THR A 58 -7.82 -0.47 -24.70
CA THR A 58 -9.28 -0.47 -24.76
C THR A 58 -9.90 -1.12 -23.52
N ALA A 59 -9.33 -2.21 -23.02
CA ALA A 59 -9.81 -2.86 -21.81
C ALA A 59 -9.73 -1.94 -20.57
N TYR A 60 -8.67 -1.13 -20.45
CA TYR A 60 -8.61 -0.14 -19.36
C TYR A 60 -9.61 1.01 -19.52
N VAL A 61 -9.89 1.45 -20.75
CA VAL A 61 -10.93 2.46 -21.03
C VAL A 61 -12.31 1.95 -20.62
N MET A 62 -12.66 0.74 -21.09
CA MET A 62 -13.93 0.10 -20.74
C MET A 62 -14.02 -0.16 -19.23
N LEU A 63 -12.93 -0.58 -18.61
CA LEU A 63 -12.88 -0.83 -17.17
C LEU A 63 -13.19 0.43 -16.36
N ALA A 64 -12.60 1.58 -16.73
CA ALA A 64 -12.85 2.85 -16.04
C ALA A 64 -14.32 3.27 -16.17
N ALA A 65 -14.90 3.11 -17.36
CA ALA A 65 -16.31 3.42 -17.60
C ALA A 65 -17.26 2.49 -16.81
N GLU A 66 -17.07 1.17 -16.91
CA GLU A 66 -17.90 0.17 -16.20
C GLU A 66 -17.76 0.31 -14.68
N LEU A 67 -16.56 0.59 -14.18
CA LEU A 67 -16.34 0.85 -12.77
C LEU A 67 -17.10 2.10 -12.32
N SER A 68 -17.05 3.17 -13.11
CA SER A 68 -17.71 4.42 -12.75
C SER A 68 -19.22 4.27 -12.64
N VAL A 69 -19.81 3.47 -13.53
CA VAL A 69 -21.24 3.12 -13.46
C VAL A 69 -21.53 2.23 -12.25
N ALA A 70 -20.69 1.24 -11.98
CA ALA A 70 -20.92 0.26 -10.91
C ALA A 70 -20.83 0.86 -9.50
N THR A 71 -20.09 1.95 -9.32
CA THR A 71 -19.85 2.59 -8.01
C THR A 71 -20.41 4.01 -7.95
N GLU A 72 -21.12 4.46 -8.98
CA GLU A 72 -21.67 5.82 -9.11
C GLU A 72 -20.62 6.92 -8.87
N LYS A 73 -19.39 6.70 -9.34
CA LYS A 73 -18.22 7.57 -9.07
C LYS A 73 -17.31 7.64 -10.27
N GLU A 74 -16.86 8.83 -10.63
CA GLU A 74 -16.00 8.98 -11.82
C GLU A 74 -14.58 8.48 -11.58
N TYR A 75 -14.11 7.59 -12.46
CA TYR A 75 -12.73 7.12 -12.49
C TYR A 75 -12.10 7.38 -13.86
N SER A 76 -10.88 7.93 -13.84
CA SER A 76 -10.06 8.03 -15.04
C SER A 76 -9.27 6.75 -15.30
N VAL A 77 -8.95 6.52 -16.56
CA VAL A 77 -8.11 5.39 -17.01
C VAL A 77 -6.78 5.37 -16.26
N THR A 78 -6.15 6.54 -16.10
CA THR A 78 -4.88 6.69 -15.40
C THR A 78 -4.98 6.30 -13.93
N GLN A 79 -6.07 6.69 -13.25
CA GLN A 79 -6.31 6.31 -11.85
C GLN A 79 -6.45 4.79 -11.69
N VAL A 80 -7.21 4.16 -12.59
CA VAL A 80 -7.41 2.69 -12.59
C VAL A 80 -6.08 1.96 -12.83
N GLN A 81 -5.28 2.42 -13.79
CA GLN A 81 -3.97 1.84 -14.09
C GLN A 81 -3.00 2.00 -12.93
N ASP A 82 -2.91 3.19 -12.36
CA ASP A 82 -2.06 3.48 -11.20
C ASP A 82 -2.45 2.62 -9.99
N LYS A 83 -3.74 2.49 -9.71
CA LYS A 83 -4.25 1.61 -8.63
C LYS A 83 -3.80 0.17 -8.83
N PHE A 84 -3.91 -0.38 -10.05
CA PHE A 84 -3.42 -1.73 -10.34
C PHE A 84 -1.90 -1.85 -10.23
N ALA A 85 -1.14 -0.86 -10.68
CA ALA A 85 0.31 -0.86 -10.55
C ALA A 85 0.71 -0.93 -9.08
N LYS A 86 0.13 -0.06 -8.24
CA LYS A 86 0.37 -0.03 -6.79
C LYS A 86 -0.02 -1.34 -6.11
N MET A 87 -1.17 -1.91 -6.43
CA MET A 87 -1.61 -3.19 -5.85
C MET A 87 -0.68 -4.35 -6.23
N LYS A 88 -0.23 -4.42 -7.50
CA LYS A 88 0.75 -5.44 -7.92
C LYS A 88 2.09 -5.29 -7.20
N SER A 89 2.57 -4.06 -7.05
CA SER A 89 3.81 -3.79 -6.32
C SER A 89 3.70 -4.14 -4.83
N ALA A 90 2.60 -3.72 -4.18
CA ALA A 90 2.33 -4.07 -2.79
C ALA A 90 2.22 -5.58 -2.60
N TRP A 91 1.54 -6.29 -3.50
CA TRP A 91 1.47 -7.75 -3.50
C TRP A 91 2.84 -8.41 -3.69
N ALA A 92 3.67 -7.88 -4.60
CA ALA A 92 5.01 -8.42 -4.83
C ALA A 92 5.91 -8.29 -3.58
N LEU A 93 5.75 -7.20 -2.82
CA LEU A 93 6.45 -6.95 -1.56
C LEU A 93 5.90 -7.78 -0.40
N SER A 94 4.59 -8.05 -0.36
CA SER A 94 3.95 -8.80 0.73
C SER A 94 4.16 -10.31 0.65
N LYS A 95 4.73 -10.83 -0.44
CA LYS A 95 5.06 -12.26 -0.55
C LYS A 95 6.08 -12.64 0.53
N PRO A 96 5.80 -13.61 1.42
CA PRO A 96 6.71 -14.00 2.51
C PRO A 96 8.05 -14.58 2.02
N SER A 97 8.12 -15.01 0.76
CA SER A 97 9.37 -15.43 0.13
C SER A 97 10.34 -14.26 -0.13
N ASN A 98 9.83 -13.02 -0.16
CA ASN A 98 10.62 -11.80 -0.21
C ASN A 98 10.70 -11.23 1.21
N ALA A 99 11.19 -12.02 2.17
CA ALA A 99 11.59 -11.47 3.46
C ALA A 99 12.68 -10.42 3.18
N ILE A 100 12.29 -9.16 3.14
CA ILE A 100 13.23 -8.05 3.28
C ILE A 100 13.84 -8.31 4.66
N LYS A 101 15.08 -8.80 4.67
CA LYS A 101 15.90 -8.82 5.87
C LYS A 101 16.05 -7.35 6.27
N THR A 102 15.15 -6.84 7.10
CA THR A 102 15.36 -5.59 7.83
C THR A 102 16.53 -5.87 8.75
N GLY A 103 17.74 -5.61 8.24
CA GLY A 103 19.01 -5.98 8.83
C GLY A 103 19.38 -5.11 10.02
N ASN A 104 18.56 -5.12 11.07
CA ASN A 104 18.90 -4.55 12.37
C ASN A 104 18.75 -5.61 13.47
N THR A 105 19.48 -6.70 13.34
CA THR A 105 19.98 -7.42 14.52
C THR A 105 21.41 -6.95 14.74
N PRO A 106 21.76 -6.38 15.91
CA PRO A 106 23.15 -6.14 16.24
C PRO A 106 23.86 -7.50 16.23
N SER A 107 24.60 -7.80 15.17
CA SER A 107 25.47 -8.96 15.16
C SER A 107 26.60 -8.63 16.12
N ALA A 108 26.61 -9.25 17.29
CA ALA A 108 27.80 -9.27 18.13
C ALA A 108 28.98 -9.71 17.24
N PRO A 109 30.14 -9.05 17.29
CA PRO A 109 31.27 -9.45 16.48
C PRO A 109 31.69 -10.85 16.92
N LEU A 110 31.56 -11.81 16.01
CA LEU A 110 32.07 -13.16 16.21
C LEU A 110 33.61 -13.08 16.31
N PRO A 111 34.23 -13.81 17.26
CA PRO A 111 35.68 -13.85 17.37
C PRO A 111 36.29 -14.39 16.06
N PRO A 112 37.52 -13.94 15.68
CA PRO A 112 38.07 -14.12 14.31
C PRO A 112 38.24 -15.56 13.84
N HIS A 113 38.12 -16.54 14.73
CA HIS A 113 38.37 -17.93 14.43
C HIS A 113 37.35 -18.82 15.14
N TYR A 114 36.09 -18.72 14.75
CA TYR A 114 35.04 -19.65 15.16
C TYR A 114 34.73 -20.61 13.99
N ASP A 115 35.17 -21.86 14.11
CA ASP A 115 34.81 -22.94 13.17
C ASP A 115 33.84 -23.91 13.89
N PRO A 116 32.53 -23.74 13.71
CA PRO A 116 31.51 -24.50 14.44
C PRO A 116 31.60 -26.00 14.19
N PHE A 117 32.21 -26.44 13.08
CA PHE A 117 32.33 -27.84 12.72
C PHE A 117 33.45 -28.55 13.50
N LYS A 118 34.56 -27.84 13.75
CA LYS A 118 35.69 -28.38 14.52
C LYS A 118 35.38 -28.49 16.01
N ASP A 119 34.69 -27.51 16.57
CA ASP A 119 34.40 -27.48 18.01
C ASP A 119 33.35 -28.53 18.42
N SER A 120 32.40 -28.82 17.53
CA SER A 120 31.40 -29.86 17.75
C SER A 120 31.98 -31.28 17.63
N LEU A 121 32.89 -31.51 16.66
CA LEU A 121 33.64 -32.77 16.57
C LEU A 121 34.63 -32.94 17.73
N GLY A 122 35.32 -31.87 18.15
CA GLY A 122 36.27 -31.90 19.28
C GLY A 122 35.60 -32.25 20.61
N ARG A 123 34.39 -31.73 20.86
CA ARG A 123 33.61 -32.08 22.08
C ARG A 123 33.13 -33.53 22.07
N LEU A 124 32.71 -34.05 20.92
CA LEU A 124 32.27 -35.44 20.77
C LEU A 124 33.43 -36.42 21.00
N LEU A 125 34.63 -36.11 20.50
CA LEU A 125 35.82 -36.94 20.68
C LEU A 125 36.36 -36.89 22.12
N ASN A 126 36.30 -35.73 22.79
CA ASN A 126 36.72 -35.61 24.20
C ASN A 126 35.74 -36.29 25.18
N SER A 127 34.48 -36.47 24.77
CA SER A 127 33.48 -37.19 25.57
C SER A 127 33.57 -38.71 25.44
N LEU A 128 34.40 -39.24 24.51
CA LEU A 128 34.63 -40.68 24.32
C LEU A 128 35.95 -41.18 24.91
N ARG A 129 36.68 -40.33 25.64
CA ARG A 129 37.91 -40.72 26.34
C ARG A 129 37.62 -40.89 27.83
N ILE A 130 37.19 -42.10 28.22
CA ILE A 130 37.38 -42.65 29.57
C ILE A 130 38.62 -43.53 29.50
#